data_AF-A0A162V1F9-F1
#
_entry.id   AF-A0A162V1F9-F1
#
_cell.length_a   1.000
_cell.length_b   1.000
_cell.length_c   1.000
_cell.angle_alpha   90.00
_cell.angle_beta   90.00
_cell.angle_gamma   90.00
#
_symmetry.space_group_name_H-M   'P 1'
#
loop_
_entity.id
_entity.type
_entity.pdbx_description
1 polymer ?
#
loop_
_entity_poly.entity_id
_entity_poly.type
_entity_poly.pdbx_seq_one_letter_code
_entity_poly.pdbx_strand_id
1 'polypeptide(L)'
;MSPATAIHILGSSHDFRETDESSQRGLTWQSPLATLDAFSGPYFFVLDEMHSICHGVAKQVWGLVTGKYRKKHLLVLSVEVQKEIGAAMALTRKTIPTSFYGAWRDISKNARYFKAVDWADFFLFIVPTLVAEQIRNIPAQKTLLGLVQVCNLLMSWEELVEWNVYLETLLAKNKIDLKVFTINQHLLQNYPDMIKSFGLPRSYSTRSVERAISKYSNVIKSNSATGTNTGNIMLGLTQTRQVERTKAKIAARLLAYKDSSAGWPMTGEGERVGAGSYIEFWGPLRNRTI
;
A
#
# COMPACT_ATOMS: atom_id res chain seq x y z
N MET A 1 31.64 26.02 23.40
CA MET A 1 31.23 24.72 23.98
C MET A 1 29.72 24.78 24.14
N SER A 2 28.97 24.10 23.27
CA SER A 2 27.49 24.13 23.26
C SER A 2 26.92 23.08 24.21
N PRO A 3 25.84 23.38 24.96
CA PRO A 3 25.22 22.41 25.85
C PRO A 3 24.32 21.45 25.07
N ALA A 4 24.38 20.17 25.46
CA ALA A 4 23.52 19.11 24.94
C ALA A 4 22.09 19.27 25.46
N THR A 5 21.12 19.25 24.55
CA THR A 5 19.69 19.18 24.87
C THR A 5 19.33 17.74 25.25
N ALA A 6 19.09 17.49 26.53
CA ALA A 6 18.50 16.27 27.05
C ALA A 6 16.96 16.36 26.93
N ILE A 7 16.34 15.39 26.27
CA ILE A 7 14.87 15.25 26.19
C ILE A 7 14.42 14.44 27.40
N HIS A 8 13.68 15.07 28.31
CA HIS A 8 13.00 14.41 29.43
C HIS A 8 11.71 13.72 28.94
N ILE A 9 11.61 12.40 29.14
CA ILE A 9 10.35 11.66 29.09
C ILE A 9 9.81 11.61 30.53
N LEU A 10 8.69 12.29 30.78
CA LEU A 10 7.99 12.18 32.07
C LEU A 10 7.08 10.94 32.01
N GLY A 11 7.38 9.95 32.84
CA GLY A 11 6.58 8.75 33.00
C GLY A 11 5.38 8.94 33.93
N SER A 12 4.29 8.24 33.64
CA SER A 12 3.48 7.57 34.65
C SER A 12 2.86 6.30 34.04
N SER A 13 3.61 5.21 34.13
CA SER A 13 3.06 3.86 34.04
C SER A 13 2.53 3.49 35.41
N HIS A 14 1.20 3.48 35.60
CA HIS A 14 0.58 2.91 36.79
C HIS A 14 0.02 1.51 36.47
N ASP A 15 0.66 0.53 37.12
CA ASP A 15 0.27 -0.81 37.52
C ASP A 15 -0.90 -1.51 36.81
N PHE A 16 -0.52 -2.53 36.03
CA PHE A 16 -1.33 -3.73 35.82
C PHE A 16 -1.47 -4.47 37.15
N ARG A 17 -2.67 -4.51 37.72
CA ARG A 17 -3.02 -5.51 38.74
C ARG A 17 -3.60 -6.76 38.08
N GLU A 18 -3.08 -7.90 38.52
CA GLU A 18 -3.42 -9.26 38.16
C GLU A 18 -4.91 -9.57 38.24
N THR A 19 -5.39 -10.40 37.31
CA THR A 19 -6.37 -11.46 37.61
C THR A 19 -5.96 -12.72 36.84
N ASP A 20 -5.59 -13.76 37.59
CA ASP A 20 -5.36 -15.14 37.13
C ASP A 20 -6.64 -15.71 36.47
N GLU A 21 -6.57 -16.24 35.25
CA GLU A 21 -6.13 -17.60 34.86
C GLU A 21 -7.10 -18.74 35.26
N SER A 22 -8.23 -18.87 34.55
CA SER A 22 -8.59 -20.20 34.03
C SER A 22 -9.58 -20.13 32.85
N SER A 23 -9.04 -20.46 31.67
CA SER A 23 -9.75 -20.91 30.48
C SER A 23 -10.58 -19.88 29.69
N GLN A 24 -9.90 -19.07 28.88
CA GLN A 24 -10.39 -18.78 27.52
C GLN A 24 -9.23 -18.38 26.61
N ARG A 25 -8.69 -19.36 25.89
CA ARG A 25 -7.72 -19.10 24.82
C ARG A 25 -8.47 -18.56 23.61
N GLY A 26 -8.31 -17.27 23.36
CA GLY A 26 -8.82 -16.57 22.18
C GLY A 26 -9.70 -15.39 22.58
N LEU A 27 -9.30 -14.18 22.17
CA LEU A 27 -9.97 -12.91 22.43
C LEU A 27 -11.51 -13.04 22.29
N THR A 28 -12.20 -13.09 23.42
CA THR A 28 -13.66 -13.29 23.51
C THR A 28 -14.46 -11.99 23.58
N TRP A 29 -13.79 -10.84 23.64
CA TRP A 29 -14.43 -9.52 23.74
C TRP A 29 -13.75 -8.48 22.86
N GLN A 30 -14.48 -7.37 22.63
CA GLN A 30 -13.99 -6.19 21.93
C GLN A 30 -12.62 -5.81 22.48
N SER A 31 -11.63 -5.69 21.59
CA SER A 31 -10.27 -5.33 22.00
C SER A 31 -10.31 -4.06 22.86
N PRO A 32 -9.57 -3.97 23.97
CA PRO A 32 -9.41 -2.72 24.73
C PRO A 32 -8.91 -1.55 23.86
N LEU A 33 -8.35 -1.85 22.69
CA LEU A 33 -7.99 -0.85 21.67
C LEU A 33 -9.21 -0.19 21.03
N ALA A 34 -10.38 -0.84 21.02
CA ALA A 34 -11.60 -0.31 20.43
C ALA A 34 -12.25 0.80 21.29
N THR A 35 -11.84 0.96 22.55
CA THR A 35 -12.31 2.01 23.46
C THR A 35 -11.33 3.17 23.58
N LEU A 36 -10.24 3.18 22.79
CA LEU A 36 -9.29 4.28 22.77
C LEU A 36 -9.78 5.35 21.78
N ASP A 37 -10.02 6.57 22.29
CA ASP A 37 -10.42 7.72 21.47
C ASP A 37 -9.33 8.14 20.48
N ALA A 38 -8.06 7.78 20.73
CA ALA A 38 -6.93 8.00 19.83
C ALA A 38 -5.74 7.06 20.13
N PHE A 39 -4.97 6.72 19.10
CA PHE A 39 -3.69 6.00 19.23
C PHE A 39 -2.56 6.97 19.63
N SER A 40 -1.94 6.77 20.80
CA SER A 40 -0.85 7.61 21.32
C SER A 40 0.57 7.09 21.04
N GLY A 41 0.71 6.05 20.19
CA GLY A 41 2.01 5.50 19.82
C GLY A 41 2.70 6.29 18.69
N PRO A 42 3.98 5.99 18.38
CA PRO A 42 4.65 6.61 17.24
C PRO A 42 3.87 6.31 15.96
N TYR A 43 3.25 7.35 15.41
CA TYR A 43 2.44 7.37 14.19
C TYR A 43 3.08 6.62 13.01
N PHE A 44 4.40 6.50 12.99
CA PHE A 44 5.18 6.15 11.82
C PHE A 44 5.15 4.66 11.43
N PHE A 45 5.17 3.71 12.39
CA PHE A 45 5.38 2.30 12.04
C PHE A 45 4.09 1.55 11.71
N VAL A 46 3.00 1.89 12.39
CA VAL A 46 1.76 1.10 12.32
C VAL A 46 0.81 1.64 11.23
N LEU A 47 0.98 2.89 10.81
CA LEU A 47 0.15 3.58 9.82
C LEU A 47 0.84 3.75 8.47
N ASP A 48 1.95 3.05 8.23
CA ASP A 48 2.56 3.05 6.90
C ASP A 48 1.63 2.36 5.89
N GLU A 49 1.60 2.94 4.68
CA GLU A 49 0.75 2.52 3.57
C GLU A 49 0.92 1.02 3.23
N MET A 50 2.13 0.48 3.39
CA MET A 50 2.44 -0.88 2.96
C MET A 50 1.87 -1.92 3.91
N HIS A 51 1.95 -1.71 5.22
CA HIS A 51 1.46 -2.69 6.19
C HIS A 51 -0.04 -2.57 6.45
N SER A 52 -0.53 -1.34 6.66
CA SER A 52 -1.93 -1.13 7.03
C SER A 52 -2.85 -1.24 5.81
N ILE A 53 -2.64 -0.43 4.76
CA ILE A 53 -3.49 -0.43 3.56
C ILE A 53 -3.17 -1.63 2.67
N CYS A 54 -1.94 -1.72 2.16
CA CYS A 54 -1.62 -2.68 1.11
C CYS A 54 -1.69 -4.10 1.66
N HIS A 55 -0.95 -4.45 2.71
CA HIS A 55 -0.97 -5.81 3.24
C HIS A 55 -2.21 -6.09 4.11
N GLY A 56 -2.66 -5.12 4.91
CA GLY A 56 -3.77 -5.31 5.84
C GLY A 56 -5.14 -5.32 5.17
N VAL A 57 -5.55 -4.17 4.64
CA VAL A 57 -6.88 -3.95 4.06
C VAL A 57 -7.08 -4.79 2.81
N ALA A 58 -6.10 -4.86 1.90
CA ALA A 58 -6.25 -5.68 0.69
C ALA A 58 -6.49 -7.17 1.01
N LYS A 59 -5.80 -7.69 2.03
CA LYS A 59 -5.93 -9.08 2.48
C LYS A 59 -7.26 -9.33 3.18
N GLN A 60 -7.77 -8.33 3.90
CA GLN A 60 -9.12 -8.35 4.46
C GLN A 60 -10.17 -8.37 3.34
N VAL A 61 -10.03 -7.53 2.31
CA VAL A 61 -10.91 -7.54 1.12
C VAL A 61 -10.89 -8.90 0.42
N TRP A 62 -9.71 -9.48 0.20
CA TRP A 62 -9.64 -10.84 -0.35
C TRP A 62 -10.26 -11.88 0.58
N GLY A 63 -10.13 -11.72 1.90
CA GLY A 63 -10.84 -12.53 2.88
C GLY A 63 -12.36 -12.43 2.78
N LEU A 64 -12.91 -11.25 2.50
CA LEU A 64 -14.33 -11.05 2.24
C LEU A 64 -14.74 -11.74 0.93
N VAL A 65 -13.99 -11.53 -0.15
CA VAL A 65 -14.24 -12.14 -1.46
C VAL A 65 -14.25 -13.67 -1.41
N THR A 66 -13.34 -14.25 -0.62
CA THR A 66 -13.22 -15.71 -0.44
C THR A 66 -14.18 -16.29 0.60
N GLY A 67 -14.96 -15.43 1.28
CA GLY A 67 -15.90 -15.86 2.32
C GLY A 67 -15.23 -16.35 3.61
N LYS A 68 -13.98 -15.92 3.87
CA LYS A 68 -13.23 -16.23 5.11
C LYS A 68 -13.98 -15.78 6.36
N TYR A 69 -14.73 -14.69 6.25
CA TYR A 69 -15.47 -14.06 7.36
C TYR A 69 -16.95 -14.45 7.38
N ARG A 70 -17.31 -15.59 6.76
CA ARG A 70 -18.63 -16.14 6.39
C ARG A 70 -18.99 -15.97 4.93
N LYS A 71 -19.90 -16.83 4.47
CA LYS A 71 -20.32 -16.94 3.07
C LYS A 71 -21.65 -16.22 2.74
N LYS A 72 -22.34 -15.65 3.72
CA LYS A 72 -23.73 -15.14 3.57
C LYS A 72 -23.83 -13.66 3.16
N HIS A 73 -22.74 -13.04 2.69
CA HIS A 73 -22.71 -11.63 2.29
C HIS A 73 -22.45 -11.45 0.79
N LEU A 74 -22.76 -10.26 0.28
CA LEU A 74 -22.83 -9.97 -1.16
C LEU A 74 -21.48 -9.72 -1.83
N LEU A 75 -20.39 -9.71 -1.06
CA LEU A 75 -19.01 -9.60 -1.58
C LEU A 75 -18.38 -10.97 -1.86
N VAL A 76 -18.99 -12.07 -1.41
CA VAL A 76 -18.46 -13.42 -1.61
C VAL A 76 -18.64 -13.81 -3.07
N LEU A 77 -17.53 -14.14 -3.73
CA LEU A 77 -17.55 -14.65 -5.09
C LEU A 77 -17.53 -16.18 -5.08
N SER A 78 -18.03 -16.82 -6.15
CA SER A 78 -17.93 -18.27 -6.29
C SER A 78 -16.46 -18.70 -6.44
N VAL A 79 -16.16 -19.97 -6.15
CA VAL A 79 -14.80 -20.50 -6.25
C VAL A 79 -14.31 -20.46 -7.70
N GLU A 80 -15.21 -20.62 -8.65
CA GLU A 80 -14.96 -20.55 -10.09
C GLU A 80 -14.50 -19.14 -10.48
N VAL A 81 -15.27 -18.11 -10.08
CA VAL A 81 -14.92 -16.70 -10.34
C VAL A 81 -13.60 -16.32 -9.66
N GLN A 82 -13.36 -16.79 -8.43
CA GLN A 82 -12.07 -16.56 -7.75
C GLN A 82 -10.87 -17.13 -8.54
N LYS A 83 -11.04 -18.32 -9.15
CA LYS A 83 -10.02 -18.94 -10.01
C LYS A 83 -9.84 -18.18 -11.32
N GLU A 84 -10.92 -17.70 -11.92
CA GLU A 84 -10.88 -16.88 -13.13
C GLU A 84 -10.12 -15.58 -12.90
N ILE A 85 -10.40 -14.88 -11.79
CA ILE A 85 -9.65 -13.67 -11.38
C ILE A 85 -8.17 -13.99 -11.21
N GLY A 86 -7.85 -15.10 -10.53
CA GLY A 86 -6.47 -15.55 -10.33
C GLY A 86 -5.75 -15.86 -11.64
N ALA A 87 -6.41 -16.57 -12.56
CA ALA A 87 -5.86 -16.88 -13.88
C ALA A 87 -5.65 -15.60 -14.71
N ALA A 88 -6.62 -14.69 -14.72
CA ALA A 88 -6.53 -13.42 -15.41
C ALA A 88 -5.35 -12.58 -14.88
N MET A 89 -5.19 -12.49 -13.55
CA MET A 89 -4.06 -11.80 -12.93
C MET A 89 -2.69 -12.40 -13.33
N ALA A 90 -2.60 -13.73 -13.48
CA ALA A 90 -1.37 -14.38 -13.93
C ALA A 90 -1.08 -14.11 -15.43
N LEU A 91 -2.13 -14.05 -16.26
CA LEU A 91 -2.01 -13.79 -17.68
C LEU A 91 -1.55 -12.36 -17.98
N THR A 92 -2.02 -11.37 -17.21
CA THR A 92 -1.65 -9.97 -17.39
C THR A 92 -0.18 -9.69 -17.12
N ARG A 93 0.54 -10.57 -16.40
CA ARG A 93 1.98 -10.37 -16.14
C ARG A 93 2.80 -10.15 -17.42
N LYS A 94 2.39 -10.74 -18.56
CA LYS A 94 3.08 -10.61 -19.84
C LYS A 94 2.97 -9.21 -20.46
N THR A 95 1.89 -8.49 -20.17
CA THR A 95 1.60 -7.17 -20.77
C THR A 95 1.93 -6.02 -19.84
N ILE A 96 2.08 -6.30 -18.54
CA ILE A 96 2.35 -5.30 -17.52
C ILE A 96 3.80 -4.81 -17.63
N PRO A 97 4.02 -3.47 -17.66
CA PRO A 97 5.37 -2.90 -17.69
C PRO A 97 6.25 -3.39 -16.54
N THR A 98 7.55 -3.51 -16.79
CA THR A 98 8.54 -3.90 -15.76
C THR A 98 8.64 -2.93 -14.59
N SER A 99 8.06 -1.73 -14.72
CA SER A 99 7.90 -0.77 -13.63
C SER A 99 6.94 -1.23 -12.53
N PHE A 100 6.08 -2.21 -12.80
CA PHE A 100 5.29 -2.91 -11.79
C PHE A 100 6.07 -4.07 -11.21
N TYR A 101 6.34 -3.96 -9.91
CA TYR A 101 7.23 -4.86 -9.17
C TYR A 101 6.49 -6.00 -8.47
N GLY A 102 5.15 -6.01 -8.45
CA GLY A 102 4.39 -7.16 -7.99
C GLY A 102 4.70 -8.39 -8.83
N ALA A 103 4.46 -9.56 -8.25
CA ALA A 103 4.68 -10.84 -8.90
C ALA A 103 3.59 -11.18 -9.92
N TRP A 104 2.41 -10.55 -9.83
CA TRP A 104 1.22 -10.82 -10.65
C TRP A 104 0.97 -12.32 -10.82
N ARG A 105 0.99 -13.03 -9.69
CA ARG A 105 0.71 -14.47 -9.63
C ARG A 105 -0.77 -14.70 -9.42
N ASP A 106 -1.21 -15.91 -9.71
CA ASP A 106 -2.56 -16.37 -9.41
C ASP A 106 -2.86 -16.24 -7.91
N ILE A 107 -3.70 -15.25 -7.54
CA ILE A 107 -4.05 -14.96 -6.15
C ILE A 107 -4.83 -16.10 -5.49
N SER A 108 -5.65 -16.83 -6.24
CA SER A 108 -6.44 -17.95 -5.72
C SER A 108 -5.57 -19.07 -5.15
N LYS A 109 -4.37 -19.24 -5.70
CA LYS A 109 -3.38 -20.24 -5.28
C LYS A 109 -2.30 -19.69 -4.36
N ASN A 110 -1.92 -18.43 -4.58
CA ASN A 110 -0.69 -17.87 -4.01
C ASN A 110 -0.91 -16.77 -2.97
N ALA A 111 -2.15 -16.44 -2.58
CA ALA A 111 -2.45 -15.36 -1.63
C ALA A 111 -1.62 -15.42 -0.34
N ARG A 112 -1.29 -16.61 0.17
CA ARG A 112 -0.45 -16.76 1.38
C ARG A 112 1.00 -16.29 1.20
N TYR A 113 1.50 -16.31 -0.03
CA TYR A 113 2.87 -15.94 -0.40
C TYR A 113 2.98 -14.52 -0.96
N PHE A 114 1.86 -13.79 -1.03
CA PHE A 114 1.86 -12.41 -1.50
C PHE A 114 2.57 -11.51 -0.49
N LYS A 115 3.53 -10.73 -0.98
CA LYS A 115 4.16 -9.64 -0.24
C LYS A 115 3.26 -8.40 -0.25
N ALA A 116 3.57 -7.41 0.59
CA ALA A 116 2.82 -6.14 0.63
C ALA A 116 2.70 -5.46 -0.76
N VAL A 117 3.74 -5.55 -1.59
CA VAL A 117 3.70 -5.02 -2.98
C VAL A 117 2.72 -5.80 -3.89
N ASP A 118 2.61 -7.11 -3.70
CA ASP A 118 1.67 -7.95 -4.47
C ASP A 118 0.23 -7.62 -4.08
N TRP A 119 0.00 -7.40 -2.78
CA TRP A 119 -1.28 -6.98 -2.25
C TRP A 119 -1.65 -5.55 -2.68
N ALA A 120 -0.68 -4.65 -2.78
CA ALA A 120 -0.89 -3.30 -3.32
C ALA A 120 -1.37 -3.36 -4.78
N ASP A 121 -0.69 -4.15 -5.62
CA ASP A 121 -1.06 -4.29 -7.02
C ASP A 121 -2.45 -4.96 -7.17
N PHE A 122 -2.74 -5.97 -6.34
CA PHE A 122 -4.08 -6.55 -6.26
C PHE A 122 -5.13 -5.51 -5.89
N PHE A 123 -4.89 -4.74 -4.83
CA PHE A 123 -5.90 -3.83 -4.29
C PHE A 123 -6.18 -2.64 -5.22
N LEU A 124 -5.13 -2.07 -5.81
CA LEU A 124 -5.26 -0.87 -6.63
C LEU A 124 -5.72 -1.15 -8.06
N PHE A 125 -5.37 -2.32 -8.61
CA PHE A 125 -5.65 -2.61 -10.01
C PHE A 125 -6.63 -3.77 -10.19
N ILE A 126 -6.45 -4.87 -9.46
CA ILE A 126 -7.29 -6.06 -9.63
C ILE A 126 -8.66 -5.90 -8.97
N VAL A 127 -8.76 -5.25 -7.81
CA VAL A 127 -10.05 -5.06 -7.15
C VAL A 127 -11.01 -4.23 -7.99
N PRO A 128 -10.63 -3.05 -8.52
CA PRO A 128 -11.55 -2.25 -9.34
C PRO A 128 -11.91 -2.89 -10.68
N THR A 129 -10.97 -3.63 -11.30
CA THR A 129 -11.15 -4.13 -12.67
C THR A 129 -11.71 -5.54 -12.74
N LEU A 130 -11.33 -6.44 -11.84
CA LEU A 130 -11.74 -7.85 -11.91
C LEU A 130 -12.65 -8.28 -10.77
N VAL A 131 -12.48 -7.73 -9.55
CA VAL A 131 -13.32 -8.12 -8.41
C VAL A 131 -14.63 -7.36 -8.43
N ALA A 132 -14.59 -6.04 -8.60
CA ALA A 132 -15.76 -5.18 -8.55
C ALA A 132 -16.76 -5.53 -9.66
N GLU A 133 -16.29 -5.85 -10.87
CA GLU A 133 -17.14 -6.27 -12.00
C GLU A 133 -17.98 -7.51 -11.70
N GLN A 134 -17.51 -8.38 -10.80
CA GLN A 134 -18.19 -9.63 -10.43
C GLN A 134 -19.24 -9.43 -9.32
N ILE A 135 -19.26 -8.27 -8.67
CA ILE A 135 -20.20 -7.94 -7.60
C ILE A 135 -21.49 -7.36 -8.20
N ARG A 136 -22.55 -8.18 -8.23
CA ARG A 136 -23.86 -7.79 -8.78
C ARG A 136 -24.60 -6.73 -7.95
N ASN A 137 -24.28 -6.63 -6.66
CA ASN A 137 -24.95 -5.68 -5.77
C ASN A 137 -24.30 -4.30 -5.88
N ILE A 138 -25.00 -3.36 -6.53
CA ILE A 138 -24.51 -2.00 -6.79
C ILE A 138 -24.05 -1.27 -5.51
N PRO A 139 -24.80 -1.29 -4.38
CA PRO A 139 -24.32 -0.67 -3.15
C PRO A 139 -23.00 -1.27 -2.64
N ALA A 140 -22.90 -2.60 -2.55
CA ALA A 140 -21.68 -3.28 -2.10
C ALA A 140 -20.49 -3.03 -3.03
N GLN A 141 -20.73 -3.01 -4.34
CA GLN A 141 -19.73 -2.69 -5.36
C GLN A 141 -19.25 -1.24 -5.18
N LYS A 142 -20.16 -0.28 -5.03
CA LYS A 142 -19.84 1.13 -4.81
C LYS A 142 -19.02 1.32 -3.55
N THR A 143 -19.40 0.70 -2.44
CA THR A 143 -18.64 0.80 -1.17
C THR A 143 -17.24 0.18 -1.30
N LEU A 144 -17.10 -0.95 -2.01
CA LEU A 144 -15.79 -1.55 -2.27
C LEU A 144 -14.91 -0.64 -3.15
N LEU A 145 -15.47 -0.05 -4.19
CA LEU A 145 -14.75 0.88 -5.07
C LEU A 145 -14.37 2.16 -4.33
N GLY A 146 -15.26 2.70 -3.50
CA GLY A 146 -14.99 3.82 -2.60
C GLY A 146 -13.80 3.51 -1.69
N LEU A 147 -13.77 2.34 -1.04
CA LEU A 147 -12.61 1.93 -0.24
C LEU A 147 -11.30 1.94 -1.05
N VAL A 148 -11.30 1.42 -2.28
CA VAL A 148 -10.10 1.46 -3.13
C VAL A 148 -9.74 2.89 -3.53
N GLN A 149 -10.72 3.75 -3.80
CA GLN A 149 -10.51 5.16 -4.11
C GLN A 149 -9.91 5.90 -2.92
N VAL A 150 -10.46 5.74 -1.71
CA VAL A 150 -9.85 6.25 -0.47
C VAL A 150 -8.42 5.79 -0.36
N CYS A 151 -8.13 4.51 -0.52
CA CYS A 151 -6.76 4.04 -0.32
C CYS A 151 -5.78 4.42 -1.45
N ASN A 152 -6.26 4.65 -2.68
CA ASN A 152 -5.43 5.03 -3.82
C ASN A 152 -5.17 6.55 -3.88
N LEU A 153 -6.20 7.34 -3.55
CA LEU A 153 -6.21 8.80 -3.67
C LEU A 153 -6.03 9.48 -2.31
N LEU A 154 -6.55 8.87 -1.24
CA LEU A 154 -6.58 9.40 0.14
C LEU A 154 -7.12 10.84 0.19
N MET A 155 -8.14 11.10 -0.63
CA MET A 155 -8.74 12.42 -0.85
C MET A 155 -10.06 12.64 -0.09
N SER A 156 -10.79 11.59 0.34
CA SER A 156 -12.03 11.74 1.10
C SER A 156 -12.14 10.71 2.24
N TRP A 157 -12.46 11.18 3.45
CA TRP A 157 -12.67 10.33 4.63
C TRP A 157 -14.11 9.81 4.72
N GLU A 158 -15.04 10.43 4.00
CA GLU A 158 -16.46 10.06 3.94
C GLU A 158 -16.66 8.64 3.39
N GLU A 159 -15.92 8.26 2.35
CA GLU A 159 -15.96 6.92 1.76
C GLU A 159 -15.46 5.83 2.73
N LEU A 160 -14.57 6.17 3.67
CA LEU A 160 -14.14 5.25 4.73
C LEU A 160 -15.24 5.04 5.78
N VAL A 161 -15.98 6.10 6.10
CA VAL A 161 -17.16 6.02 6.97
C VAL A 161 -18.21 5.11 6.34
N GLU A 162 -18.50 5.28 5.04
CA GLU A 162 -19.43 4.41 4.31
C GLU A 162 -18.99 2.93 4.35
N TRP A 163 -17.70 2.65 4.19
CA TRP A 163 -17.16 1.30 4.32
C TRP A 163 -17.35 0.70 5.71
N ASN A 164 -17.08 1.47 6.77
CA ASN A 164 -17.29 1.02 8.15
C ASN A 164 -18.76 0.72 8.43
N VAL A 165 -19.66 1.64 8.06
CA VAL A 165 -21.11 1.47 8.22
C VAL A 165 -21.61 0.24 7.46
N TYR A 166 -21.06 -0.01 6.27
CA TYR A 166 -21.39 -1.22 5.50
C TYR A 166 -20.98 -2.51 6.24
N LEU A 167 -19.75 -2.57 6.78
CA LEU A 167 -19.28 -3.73 7.54
C LEU A 167 -20.09 -3.94 8.84
N GLU A 168 -20.39 -2.86 9.56
CA GLU A 168 -21.21 -2.91 10.77
C GLU A 168 -22.63 -3.41 10.46
N THR A 169 -23.22 -2.95 9.36
CA THR A 169 -24.54 -3.41 8.89
C THR A 169 -24.52 -4.91 8.57
N LEU A 170 -23.44 -5.41 7.96
CA LEU A 170 -23.29 -6.84 7.70
C LEU A 170 -23.10 -7.65 8.99
N LEU A 171 -22.37 -7.11 9.96
CA LEU A 171 -22.18 -7.74 11.27
C LEU A 171 -23.51 -7.82 12.03
N ALA A 172 -24.27 -6.71 12.10
CA ALA A 172 -25.59 -6.65 12.74
C ALA A 172 -26.58 -7.64 12.12
N LYS A 173 -26.48 -7.87 10.79
CA LYS A 173 -27.28 -8.87 10.07
C LYS A 173 -26.72 -10.30 10.18
N ASN A 174 -25.70 -10.53 11.01
CA ASN A 174 -25.03 -11.82 11.21
C ASN A 174 -24.49 -12.44 9.90
N LYS A 175 -24.18 -11.59 8.90
CA LYS A 175 -23.69 -12.00 7.59
C LYS A 175 -22.17 -12.15 7.54
N ILE A 176 -21.46 -11.47 8.45
CA ILE A 176 -20.01 -11.58 8.64
C ILE A 176 -19.67 -11.78 10.13
N ASP A 177 -18.49 -12.33 10.40
CA ASP A 177 -17.96 -12.47 11.76
C ASP A 177 -17.21 -11.22 12.22
N LEU A 178 -17.17 -11.00 13.54
CA LEU A 178 -16.41 -9.91 14.19
C LEU A 178 -14.92 -9.89 13.78
N LYS A 179 -14.37 -11.04 13.39
CA LYS A 179 -12.99 -11.20 12.89
C LYS A 179 -12.66 -10.33 11.66
N VAL A 180 -13.67 -9.77 10.99
CA VAL A 180 -13.48 -8.79 9.92
C VAL A 180 -12.85 -7.50 10.45
N PHE A 181 -13.15 -7.07 11.68
CA PHE A 181 -12.63 -5.86 12.30
C PHE A 181 -11.23 -6.12 12.86
N THR A 182 -10.25 -6.10 11.96
CA THR A 182 -8.84 -6.30 12.31
C THR A 182 -8.21 -5.03 12.87
N ILE A 183 -7.01 -5.15 13.45
CA ILE A 183 -6.22 -3.98 13.85
C ILE A 183 -6.03 -2.98 12.69
N ASN A 184 -5.86 -3.46 11.45
CA ASN A 184 -5.73 -2.59 10.28
C ASN A 184 -7.02 -1.80 9.99
N GLN A 185 -8.20 -2.36 10.32
CA GLN A 185 -9.46 -1.63 10.18
C GLN A 185 -9.55 -0.49 11.19
N HIS A 186 -9.08 -0.71 12.42
CA HIS A 186 -9.00 0.35 13.43
C HIS A 186 -7.96 1.41 13.05
N LEU A 187 -6.80 0.98 12.56
CA LEU A 187 -5.75 1.88 12.09
C LEU A 187 -6.20 2.73 10.90
N LEU A 188 -7.02 2.17 10.00
CA LEU A 188 -7.64 2.93 8.91
C LEU A 188 -8.40 4.16 9.41
N GLN A 189 -9.07 4.09 10.56
CA GLN A 189 -9.82 5.21 11.13
C GLN A 189 -8.92 6.39 11.55
N ASN A 190 -7.64 6.14 11.76
CA ASN A 190 -6.65 7.16 12.17
C ASN A 190 -5.96 7.84 10.96
N TYR A 191 -6.21 7.37 9.73
CA TYR A 191 -5.61 7.96 8.53
C TYR A 191 -5.98 9.43 8.28
N PRO A 192 -7.19 9.92 8.58
CA PRO A 192 -7.50 11.33 8.42
C PRO A 192 -6.56 12.25 9.21
N ASP A 193 -6.24 11.91 10.46
CA ASP A 193 -5.35 12.72 11.30
C ASP A 193 -3.88 12.56 10.89
N MET A 194 -3.50 11.37 10.41
CA MET A 194 -2.20 11.16 9.75
C MET A 194 -2.03 12.03 8.52
N ILE A 195 -3.06 12.13 7.67
CA ILE A 195 -3.00 12.92 6.45
C ILE A 195 -2.86 14.40 6.78
N LYS A 196 -3.59 14.89 7.80
CA LYS A 196 -3.43 16.27 8.29
C LYS A 196 -2.01 16.55 8.79
N SER A 197 -1.39 15.57 9.46
CA SER A 197 -0.09 15.75 10.13
C SER A 197 1.12 15.54 9.20
N PHE A 198 1.08 14.52 8.34
CA PHE A 198 2.22 14.06 7.53
C PHE A 198 1.98 14.19 6.01
N GLY A 199 0.78 14.60 5.59
CA GLY A 199 0.36 14.58 4.19
C GLY A 199 -0.12 13.20 3.74
N LEU A 200 -0.33 13.04 2.44
CA LEU A 200 -0.80 11.78 1.87
C LEU A 200 0.20 10.64 2.16
N PRO A 201 -0.21 9.45 2.63
CA PRO A 201 0.64 8.25 2.80
C PRO A 201 1.62 7.93 1.68
N ARG A 202 1.31 8.35 0.45
CA ARG A 202 2.21 8.19 -0.69
C ARG A 202 3.48 9.04 -0.59
N SER A 203 3.46 10.16 0.14
CA SER A 203 4.60 11.05 0.35
C SER A 203 5.65 10.44 1.30
N TYR A 204 5.23 9.62 2.26
CA TYR A 204 6.09 8.89 3.19
C TYR A 204 6.04 7.37 2.97
N SER A 205 5.74 6.95 1.73
CA SER A 205 5.62 5.54 1.38
C SER A 205 6.95 4.79 1.48
N THR A 206 6.93 3.66 2.20
CA THR A 206 8.07 2.75 2.34
C THR A 206 8.23 1.79 1.15
N ARG A 207 7.42 1.94 0.09
CA ARG A 207 7.45 1.09 -1.12
C ARG A 207 8.86 0.94 -1.71
N SER A 208 9.64 2.03 -1.77
CA SER A 208 11.00 2.00 -2.33
C SER A 208 11.97 1.16 -1.46
N VAL A 209 11.85 1.28 -0.15
CA VAL A 209 12.64 0.54 0.84
C VAL A 209 12.27 -0.94 0.80
N GLU A 210 10.99 -1.29 0.83
CA GLU A 210 10.50 -2.68 0.71
C GLU A 210 11.00 -3.36 -0.58
N ARG A 211 10.97 -2.63 -1.70
CA ARG A 211 11.51 -3.10 -2.98
C ARG A 211 13.02 -3.35 -2.90
N ALA A 212 13.75 -2.43 -2.27
CA ALA A 212 15.19 -2.57 -2.09
C ALA A 212 15.53 -3.78 -1.20
N ILE A 213 14.85 -3.93 -0.06
CA ILE A 213 14.99 -5.06 0.86
C ILE A 213 14.76 -6.37 0.11
N SER A 214 13.66 -6.48 -0.64
CA SER A 214 13.34 -7.68 -1.42
C SER A 214 14.44 -8.01 -2.46
N LYS A 215 14.95 -6.99 -3.17
CA LYS A 215 16.03 -7.18 -4.15
C LYS A 215 17.31 -7.67 -3.48
N TYR A 216 17.72 -7.07 -2.36
CA TYR A 216 18.93 -7.47 -1.66
C TYR A 216 18.78 -8.86 -1.04
N SER A 217 17.66 -9.14 -0.37
CA SER A 217 17.39 -10.43 0.27
C SER A 217 17.44 -11.60 -0.71
N ASN A 218 16.97 -11.42 -1.96
CA ASN A 218 17.03 -12.47 -2.98
C ASN A 218 18.46 -12.77 -3.47
N VAL A 219 19.38 -11.83 -3.35
CA VAL A 219 20.76 -11.95 -3.86
C VAL A 219 21.73 -12.37 -2.74
N ILE A 220 21.42 -12.01 -1.49
CA ILE A 220 22.17 -12.45 -0.31
C ILE A 220 21.86 -13.93 -0.07
N LYS A 221 22.78 -14.80 -0.51
CA LYS A 221 22.68 -16.26 -0.35
C LYS A 221 23.65 -16.84 0.68
N SER A 222 24.54 -16.03 1.26
CA SER A 222 25.59 -16.53 2.17
C SER A 222 25.08 -16.70 3.59
N ASN A 223 25.36 -17.87 4.17
CA ASN A 223 25.10 -18.18 5.58
C ASN A 223 26.31 -17.86 6.49
N SER A 224 27.48 -17.53 5.90
CA SER A 224 28.69 -17.10 6.61
C SER A 224 29.12 -15.71 6.12
N ALA A 225 29.73 -14.91 7.01
CA ALA A 225 30.20 -13.54 6.70
C ALA A 225 29.13 -12.66 5.99
N THR A 226 27.88 -12.73 6.45
CA THR A 226 26.71 -12.09 5.82
C THR A 226 26.91 -10.59 5.60
N GLY A 227 27.59 -9.91 6.51
CA GLY A 227 27.92 -8.48 6.39
C GLY A 227 28.79 -8.17 5.17
N THR A 228 29.91 -8.89 5.00
CA THR A 228 30.83 -8.72 3.87
C THR A 228 30.15 -9.04 2.54
N ASN A 229 29.39 -10.14 2.49
CA ASN A 229 28.63 -10.51 1.28
C ASN A 229 27.60 -9.43 0.92
N THR A 230 26.84 -8.97 1.91
CA THR A 230 25.85 -7.91 1.73
C THR A 230 26.49 -6.63 1.21
N GLY A 231 27.62 -6.22 1.78
CA GLY A 231 28.40 -5.06 1.32
C GLY A 231 28.84 -5.18 -0.14
N ASN A 232 29.39 -6.33 -0.52
CA ASN A 232 29.82 -6.59 -1.90
C ASN A 232 28.65 -6.56 -2.90
N ILE A 233 27.51 -7.16 -2.54
CA ILE A 233 26.29 -7.15 -3.35
C ILE A 233 25.75 -5.72 -3.50
N MET A 234 25.69 -4.95 -2.41
CA MET A 234 25.25 -3.56 -2.44
C MET A 234 26.14 -2.70 -3.33
N LEU A 235 27.46 -2.85 -3.23
CA LEU A 235 28.43 -2.13 -4.06
C LEU A 235 28.25 -2.48 -5.54
N GLY A 236 28.20 -3.77 -5.90
CA GLY A 236 28.04 -4.21 -7.29
C GLY A 236 26.70 -3.76 -7.92
N LEU A 237 25.60 -3.84 -7.16
CA LEU A 237 24.30 -3.35 -7.61
C LEU A 237 24.28 -1.82 -7.81
N THR A 238 24.97 -1.09 -6.95
CA THR A 238 25.08 0.38 -7.05
C THR A 238 25.91 0.78 -8.27
N GLN A 239 27.04 0.12 -8.50
CA GLN A 239 27.87 0.33 -9.70
C GLN A 239 27.07 0.06 -10.98
N THR A 240 26.35 -1.07 -11.05
CA THR A 240 25.52 -1.42 -12.21
C THR A 240 24.47 -0.34 -12.50
N ARG A 241 23.73 0.10 -11.46
CA ARG A 241 22.72 1.16 -11.57
C ARG A 241 23.33 2.49 -12.03
N GLN A 242 24.54 2.83 -11.57
CA GLN A 242 25.22 4.07 -11.98
C GLN A 242 25.61 4.04 -13.46
N VAL A 243 26.06 2.90 -13.96
CA VAL A 243 26.34 2.69 -15.39
C VAL A 243 25.05 2.81 -16.20
N GLU A 244 23.98 2.13 -15.80
CA GLU A 244 22.67 2.21 -16.45
C GLU A 244 22.11 3.64 -16.48
N ARG A 245 22.22 4.37 -15.35
CA ARG A 245 21.77 5.76 -15.27
C ARG A 245 22.56 6.68 -16.20
N THR A 246 23.87 6.46 -16.31
CA THR A 246 24.73 7.21 -17.24
C THR A 246 24.33 6.93 -18.68
N LYS A 247 24.13 5.65 -19.04
CA LYS A 247 23.64 5.26 -20.38
C LYS A 247 22.28 5.88 -20.70
N ALA A 248 21.33 5.83 -19.77
CA ALA A 248 20.00 6.41 -19.94
C ALA A 248 20.05 7.94 -20.12
N LYS A 249 20.92 8.65 -19.37
CA LYS A 249 21.14 10.10 -19.56
C LYS A 249 21.71 10.42 -20.94
N ILE A 250 22.67 9.62 -21.42
CA ILE A 250 23.24 9.78 -22.76
C ILE A 250 22.17 9.53 -23.82
N ALA A 251 21.39 8.46 -23.70
CA ALA A 251 20.29 8.14 -24.62
C ALA A 251 19.22 9.24 -24.64
N ALA A 252 18.82 9.77 -23.47
CA ALA A 252 17.86 10.86 -23.37
C ALA A 252 18.40 12.16 -24.00
N ARG A 253 19.70 12.47 -23.84
CA ARG A 253 20.34 13.60 -24.54
C ARG A 253 20.39 13.41 -26.06
N LEU A 254 20.69 12.20 -26.52
CA LEU A 254 20.70 11.88 -27.95
C LEU A 254 19.29 11.95 -28.57
N LEU A 255 18.26 11.51 -27.84
CA LEU A 255 16.86 11.65 -28.24
C LEU A 255 16.45 13.12 -28.27
N ALA A 256 16.77 13.91 -27.24
CA ALA A 256 16.49 15.34 -27.21
C ALA A 256 17.22 16.13 -28.32
N TYR A 257 18.42 15.69 -28.72
CA TYR A 257 19.16 16.28 -29.84
C TYR A 257 18.53 15.95 -31.20
N LYS A 258 18.02 14.71 -31.37
CA LYS A 258 17.29 14.29 -32.58
C LYS A 258 15.91 14.94 -32.71
N ASP A 259 15.31 15.40 -31.61
CA ASP A 259 13.98 16.02 -31.58
C ASP A 259 14.03 17.56 -31.73
N SER A 260 15.18 18.11 -32.11
CA SER A 260 15.35 19.56 -32.33
C SER A 260 14.70 20.07 -33.64
N SER A 261 14.17 19.18 -34.47
CA SER A 261 13.44 19.51 -35.71
C SER A 261 11.97 19.11 -35.70
N ALA A 262 11.43 18.59 -34.59
CA ALA A 262 9.98 18.41 -34.45
C ALA A 262 9.35 19.78 -34.15
N GLY A 263 8.94 20.46 -35.22
CA GLY A 263 8.31 21.77 -35.16
C GLY A 263 7.10 21.75 -34.23
N TRP A 264 7.22 22.46 -33.12
CA TRP A 264 6.06 22.92 -32.36
C TRP A 264 5.31 23.94 -33.22
N PRO A 265 3.97 23.90 -33.30
CA PRO A 265 3.22 24.90 -34.04
C PRO A 265 3.39 26.25 -33.35
N MET A 266 4.04 27.19 -34.04
CA MET A 266 4.07 28.60 -33.69
C MET A 266 2.67 29.17 -33.98
N THR A 267 2.04 29.82 -33.00
CA THR A 267 0.93 30.73 -33.28
C THR A 267 1.48 32.04 -33.83
N GLY A 268 0.67 32.74 -34.63
CA GLY A 268 1.06 33.92 -35.43
C GLY A 268 1.53 35.16 -34.65
N GLU A 269 1.65 35.09 -33.32
CA GLU A 269 2.05 36.20 -32.46
C GLU A 269 3.19 35.81 -31.51
N GLY A 270 4.26 35.17 -31.98
CA GLY A 270 5.62 35.27 -31.42
C GLY A 270 5.90 34.94 -29.94
N GLU A 271 4.92 34.61 -29.10
CA GLU A 271 5.10 34.37 -27.67
C GLU A 271 5.25 32.88 -27.36
N ARG A 272 6.30 32.57 -26.59
CA ARG A 272 6.50 31.23 -26.04
C ARG A 272 5.47 31.01 -24.93
N VAL A 273 4.56 30.06 -25.14
CA VAL A 273 3.69 29.57 -24.07
C VAL A 273 4.58 29.00 -22.96
N GLY A 274 4.59 29.67 -21.82
CA GLY A 274 5.33 29.25 -20.64
C GLY A 274 4.89 27.85 -20.21
N ALA A 275 5.86 26.98 -19.95
CA ALA A 275 5.68 25.62 -19.46
C ALA A 275 5.20 25.59 -17.99
N GLY A 276 4.06 26.23 -17.71
CA GLY A 276 3.34 26.14 -16.47
C GLY A 276 2.24 25.08 -16.56
N SER A 277 2.58 23.81 -16.71
CA SER A 277 1.61 22.72 -16.49
C SER A 277 2.26 21.46 -15.91
N TYR A 278 2.14 21.35 -14.59
CA TYR A 278 1.84 20.17 -13.76
C TYR A 278 1.93 18.75 -14.36
N ILE A 279 3.04 18.38 -14.98
CA ILE A 279 3.40 16.97 -15.23
C ILE A 279 4.85 16.73 -14.77
N GLU A 280 5.07 16.74 -13.45
CA GLU A 280 6.26 16.16 -12.82
C GLU A 280 5.83 15.03 -11.88
N PHE A 281 5.33 13.92 -12.43
CA PHE A 281 5.00 12.74 -11.62
C PHE A 281 6.13 11.70 -11.55
N TRP A 282 7.22 11.85 -12.33
CA TRP A 282 8.31 10.86 -12.37
C TRP A 282 9.73 11.42 -12.62
N GLY A 283 9.97 12.71 -12.39
CA GLY A 283 11.33 13.27 -12.44
C GLY A 283 12.15 12.94 -11.18
N PRO A 284 13.49 12.79 -11.26
CA PRO A 284 14.31 12.72 -10.07
C PRO A 284 14.16 14.02 -9.27
N LEU A 285 13.89 13.90 -7.96
CA LEU A 285 13.78 15.02 -7.01
C LEU A 285 14.93 16.00 -7.24
N ARG A 286 14.62 17.21 -7.72
CA ARG A 286 15.57 18.32 -7.74
C ARG A 286 15.59 18.91 -6.34
N ASN A 287 16.78 19.00 -5.74
CA ASN A 287 16.98 19.80 -4.54
C ASN A 287 16.61 21.24 -4.87
N ARG A 288 15.55 21.75 -4.25
CA ARG A 288 15.34 23.19 -4.13
C ARG A 288 16.18 23.63 -2.94
N THR A 289 17.24 24.38 -3.21
CA THR A 289 17.91 25.17 -2.18
C THR A 289 16.90 26.23 -1.72
N ILE A 290 16.74 26.33 -0.40
CA ILE A 290 15.96 27.40 0.25
C ILE A 290 16.63 28.74 -0.05
#